data_AF-A0A8J7QTW3-F1
#
_entry.id   AF-A0A8J7QTW3-F1
#
_cell.length_a   1.000
_cell.length_b   1.000
_cell.length_c   1.000
_cell.angle_alpha   90.00
_cell.angle_beta   90.00
_cell.angle_gamma   90.00
#
_symmetry.space_group_name_H-M   'P 1'
#
loop_
_entity.id
_entity.type
_entity.pdbx_description
1 polymer ?
#
loop_
_entity_poly.entity_id
_entity_poly.type
_entity_poly.pdbx_seq_one_letter_code
_entity_poly.pdbx_strand_id
1 'polypeptide(L)'
;MAVVKVVSISSTDVEGKAGVRVEMASITPTVITRGQQFDEREYATDVAFGLMSGLQQAGLFPKVYNARLILFLTMEEYNSIGRPQINDVYEIIVSKNKVEFKETIPKTA
;
A
#
# COMPACT_ATOMS: atom_id res chain seq x y z
N MET A 1 6.00 12.04 -3.49
CA MET A 1 6.56 10.79 -4.03
C MET A 1 6.32 9.69 -3.00
N ALA A 2 5.63 8.63 -3.39
CA ALA A 2 5.37 7.50 -2.49
C ALA A 2 5.65 6.21 -3.25
N VAL A 3 6.38 5.28 -2.62
CA VAL A 3 6.61 3.96 -3.19
C VAL A 3 5.55 3.01 -2.64
N VAL A 4 4.90 2.29 -3.54
CA VAL A 4 3.85 1.32 -3.23
C VAL A 4 4.17 -0.04 -3.82
N LYS A 5 3.63 -1.07 -3.21
CA LYS A 5 3.68 -2.45 -3.67
C LYS A 5 2.27 -2.96 -3.91
N VAL A 6 2.06 -3.67 -5.01
CA VAL A 6 0.80 -4.37 -5.26
C VAL A 6 0.68 -5.52 -4.27
N VAL A 7 -0.36 -5.47 -3.43
CA VAL A 7 -0.59 -6.46 -2.35
C VAL A 7 -1.72 -7.42 -2.67
N SER A 8 -2.68 -7.01 -3.48
CA SER A 8 -3.83 -7.84 -3.85
C SER A 8 -4.35 -7.46 -5.23
N ILE A 9 -4.79 -8.47 -5.98
CA ILE A 9 -5.52 -8.33 -7.25
C ILE A 9 -6.71 -9.27 -7.17
N SER A 10 -7.91 -8.75 -7.37
CA SER A 10 -9.15 -9.53 -7.32
C SER A 10 -10.08 -9.14 -8.48
N SER A 11 -10.88 -10.08 -8.95
CA SER A 11 -11.90 -9.79 -9.95
C SER A 11 -13.04 -8.97 -9.34
N THR A 12 -13.53 -7.98 -10.08
CA THR A 12 -14.67 -7.14 -9.66
C THR A 12 -15.49 -6.74 -10.88
N ASP A 13 -16.71 -6.26 -10.65
CA ASP A 13 -17.45 -5.52 -11.66
C ASP A 13 -17.05 -4.03 -11.60
N VAL A 14 -16.84 -3.42 -12.78
CA VAL A 14 -16.60 -1.99 -12.95
C VAL A 14 -17.58 -1.51 -14.03
N GLU A 15 -18.57 -0.71 -13.62
CA GLU A 15 -19.59 -0.14 -14.52
C GLU A 15 -20.35 -1.19 -15.37
N GLY A 16 -20.65 -2.36 -14.81
CA GLY A 16 -21.35 -3.45 -15.50
C GLY A 16 -20.46 -4.27 -16.44
N LYS A 17 -19.14 -4.07 -16.38
CA LYS A 17 -18.15 -4.84 -17.14
C LYS A 17 -17.21 -5.58 -16.19
N ALA A 18 -16.71 -6.72 -16.64
CA ALA A 18 -15.66 -7.44 -15.94
C ALA A 18 -14.41 -6.56 -15.80
N GLY A 19 -13.87 -6.50 -14.59
CA GLY A 19 -12.69 -5.72 -14.24
C GLY A 19 -11.92 -6.33 -13.09
N VAL A 20 -10.96 -5.56 -12.59
CA VAL A 20 -10.08 -5.95 -11.50
C VAL A 20 -9.95 -4.83 -10.47
N ARG A 21 -9.87 -5.24 -9.21
CA ARG A 21 -9.55 -4.41 -8.07
C ARG A 21 -8.09 -4.67 -7.70
N VAL A 22 -7.25 -3.66 -7.87
CA VAL A 22 -5.82 -3.70 -7.56
C VAL A 22 -5.58 -2.90 -6.30
N GLU A 23 -5.08 -3.55 -5.25
CA GLU A 23 -4.71 -2.90 -4.00
C GLU A 23 -3.20 -2.66 -3.94
N MET A 24 -2.83 -1.42 -3.63
CA MET A 24 -1.45 -0.99 -3.49
C MET A 24 -1.22 -0.37 -2.11
N ALA A 25 -0.20 -0.88 -1.42
CA ALA A 25 0.16 -0.41 -0.10
C ALA A 25 1.53 0.24 -0.08
N SER A 26 1.69 1.26 0.76
CA SER A 26 2.98 1.93 0.89
C SER A 26 4.02 1.00 1.47
N ILE A 27 5.20 1.00 0.85
CA ILE A 27 6.39 0.31 1.40
C ILE A 27 7.22 1.23 2.28
N THR A 28 6.87 2.52 2.37
CA THR A 28 7.54 3.45 3.28
C THR A 28 7.29 2.98 4.71
N PRO A 29 8.35 2.72 5.50
CA PRO A 29 8.17 2.41 6.91
C PRO A 29 7.43 3.58 7.55
N THR A 30 6.23 3.30 8.03
CA THR A 30 5.47 4.30 8.78
C THR A 30 6.11 4.31 10.14
N VAL A 31 6.99 5.30 10.40
CA VAL A 31 7.34 5.62 11.78
C VAL A 31 6.04 6.10 12.41
N ILE A 32 5.48 5.30 13.33
CA ILE A 32 4.32 5.71 14.11
C ILE A 32 4.84 6.76 15.11
N THR A 33 4.92 8.02 14.68
CA THR A 33 5.12 9.15 15.58
C THR A 33 3.74 9.64 16.00
N ARG A 34 3.32 9.32 17.23
CA ARG A 34 2.16 10.01 17.83
C ARG A 34 2.52 11.48 18.05
N GLY A 35 1.62 12.37 17.63
CA GLY A 35 1.63 13.76 18.07
C GLY A 35 1.39 13.82 19.58
N GLN A 36 2.22 14.59 20.28
CA GLN A 36 2.16 14.73 21.73
C GLN A 36 0.82 15.33 22.17
N GLN A 37 -0.03 14.54 22.82
CA GLN A 37 -1.02 15.05 23.78
C GLN A 37 -1.19 14.01 24.89
N PHE A 38 -0.64 14.36 26.06
CA PHE A 38 -0.47 13.52 27.23
C PHE A 38 -1.81 13.27 27.97
N ASP A 39 -2.18 12.00 28.16
CA ASP A 39 -3.17 11.58 29.18
C ASP A 39 -2.86 10.15 29.70
N GLU A 40 -2.94 9.92 31.01
CA GLU A 40 -2.33 8.78 31.74
C GLU A 40 -2.86 7.38 31.37
N ARG A 41 -3.97 7.29 30.61
CA ARG A 41 -4.47 6.02 30.03
C ARG A 41 -3.62 5.52 28.86
N GLU A 42 -2.69 6.31 28.34
CA GLU A 42 -1.83 5.94 27.20
C GLU A 42 -0.78 4.88 27.52
N TYR A 43 -0.31 4.77 28.77
CA TYR A 43 0.87 3.97 29.11
C TYR A 43 0.73 2.48 28.79
N ALA A 44 -0.45 1.90 29.04
CA ALA A 44 -0.74 0.50 28.69
C ALA A 44 -0.78 0.29 27.16
N THR A 45 -1.26 1.30 26.43
CA THR A 45 -1.31 1.30 24.98
C THR A 45 0.10 1.46 24.39
N ASP A 46 0.95 2.30 24.97
CA ASP A 46 2.33 2.51 24.53
C ASP A 46 3.20 1.27 24.70
N VAL A 47 3.05 0.54 25.81
CA VAL A 47 3.73 -0.75 26.00
C VAL A 47 3.24 -1.77 24.96
N ALA A 48 1.93 -1.83 24.69
CA ALA A 48 1.39 -2.71 23.67
C ALA A 48 1.89 -2.35 22.26
N PHE A 49 1.92 -1.06 21.89
CA PHE A 49 2.44 -0.59 20.61
C PHE A 49 3.95 -0.82 20.47
N GLY A 50 4.73 -0.59 21.53
CA GLY A 50 6.16 -0.87 21.57
C GLY A 50 6.47 -2.35 21.34
N LEU A 51 5.71 -3.24 21.98
CA LEU A 51 5.82 -4.69 21.76
C LEU A 51 5.43 -5.08 20.34
N MET A 52 4.32 -4.56 19.81
CA MET A 52 3.89 -4.84 18.43
C MET A 52 4.91 -4.36 17.39
N SER A 53 5.47 -3.16 17.57
CA SER A 53 6.51 -2.61 16.71
C SER A 53 7.79 -3.46 16.77
N GLY A 54 8.22 -3.86 17.97
CA GLY A 54 9.37 -4.76 18.15
C GLY A 54 9.17 -6.13 17.48
N LEU A 55 7.98 -6.71 17.61
CA LEU A 55 7.64 -7.99 16.97
C LEU A 55 7.56 -7.88 15.44
N GLN A 56 7.07 -6.75 14.91
CA GLN A 56 7.08 -6.46 13.46
C GLN A 56 8.51 -6.26 12.93
N GLN A 57 9.39 -5.61 13.70
CA GLN A 57 10.81 -5.46 13.34
C GLN A 57 11.55 -6.81 13.37
N ALA A 58 11.22 -7.68 14.32
CA ALA A 58 11.75 -9.04 14.42
C ALA A 58 11.18 -10.02 13.37
N GLY A 59 10.23 -9.57 12.52
CA GLY A 59 9.60 -10.40 11.48
C GLY A 59 8.59 -11.42 12.01
N LEU A 60 8.21 -11.34 13.28
CA LEU A 60 7.29 -12.27 13.96
C LEU A 60 5.82 -11.85 13.83
N PHE A 61 5.56 -10.65 13.29
CA PHE A 61 4.20 -10.13 13.07
C PHE A 61 4.04 -9.59 11.64
N PRO A 62 2.89 -9.79 10.99
CA PRO A 62 2.62 -9.21 9.68
C PRO A 62 2.77 -7.68 9.76
N LYS A 63 3.55 -7.11 8.83
CA LYS A 63 3.61 -5.66 8.67
C LYS A 63 2.22 -5.20 8.24
N VAL A 64 1.62 -4.30 9.01
CA VAL A 64 0.35 -3.66 8.64
C VAL A 64 0.66 -2.71 7.50
N TYR A 65 0.44 -3.19 6.29
CA TYR A 65 0.51 -2.39 5.09
C TYR A 65 -0.72 -1.48 5.04
N ASN A 66 -0.54 -0.19 5.34
CA ASN A 66 -1.59 0.78 5.10
C ASN A 66 -1.79 0.92 3.58
N ALA A 67 -2.90 0.40 3.06
CA ALA A 67 -3.30 0.56 1.66
C ALA A 67 -3.42 2.06 1.38
N ARG A 68 -2.61 2.57 0.46
CA ARG A 68 -2.63 4.00 0.09
C ARG A 68 -3.38 4.25 -1.21
N LEU A 69 -3.63 3.21 -2.00
CA LEU A 69 -4.33 3.32 -3.27
C LEU A 69 -5.04 2.01 -3.61
N ILE A 70 -6.30 2.13 -4.05
CA ILE A 70 -7.08 1.04 -4.61
C ILE A 70 -7.54 1.50 -5.99
N LEU A 71 -7.24 0.72 -7.02
CA LEU A 71 -7.70 0.98 -8.38
C LEU A 71 -8.77 -0.03 -8.75
N PHE A 72 -9.88 0.48 -9.30
CA PHE A 72 -10.91 -0.31 -9.95
C PHE A 72 -10.75 -0.06 -11.44
N LEU A 73 -10.33 -1.10 -12.17
CA LEU A 73 -9.99 -0.99 -13.58
C LEU A 73 -10.86 -1.96 -14.36
N THR A 74 -11.39 -1.50 -15.49
CA THR A 74 -11.89 -2.41 -16.52
C THR A 74 -10.74 -3.30 -17.01
N MET A 75 -11.05 -4.44 -17.63
CA MET A 75 -10.00 -5.30 -18.20
C MET A 75 -9.16 -4.58 -19.28
N GLU A 76 -9.75 -3.64 -20.02
CA GLU A 76 -9.05 -2.83 -21.02
C GLU A 76 -8.02 -1.91 -20.35
N GLU A 77 -8.42 -1.18 -19.31
CA GLU A 77 -7.51 -0.30 -18.56
C GLU A 77 -6.42 -1.10 -17.84
N TYR A 78 -6.77 -2.25 -17.27
CA TYR A 78 -5.78 -3.13 -16.64
C TYR A 78 -4.72 -3.63 -17.63
N ASN A 79 -5.13 -3.90 -18.87
CA ASN A 79 -4.21 -4.26 -19.95
C ASN A 79 -3.37 -3.06 -20.40
N SER A 80 -3.95 -1.87 -20.49
CA SER A 80 -3.25 -0.67 -20.98
C SER A 80 -2.16 -0.19 -20.01
N ILE A 81 -2.32 -0.45 -18.71
CA ILE A 81 -1.30 -0.16 -17.70
C ILE A 81 -0.25 -1.28 -17.54
N GLY A 82 -0.27 -2.30 -18.39
CA GLY A 82 0.76 -3.35 -18.42
C GLY A 82 0.54 -4.52 -17.46
N ARG A 83 -0.70 -4.74 -16.97
CA ARG A 83 -1.07 -5.86 -16.09
C ARG A 83 -0.18 -6.00 -14.84
N PRO A 84 -0.20 -5.01 -13.91
CA PRO A 84 0.50 -5.11 -12.64
C PRO A 84 0.30 -6.46 -11.95
N GLN A 85 1.35 -7.04 -11.40
CA GLN A 85 1.32 -8.32 -10.70
C GLN A 85 1.50 -8.12 -9.20
N ILE A 86 1.06 -9.10 -8.41
CA ILE A 86 1.31 -9.10 -6.97
C ILE A 86 2.82 -9.05 -6.74
N ASN A 87 3.23 -8.17 -5.83
CA ASN A 87 4.61 -7.80 -5.52
C ASN A 87 5.29 -6.79 -6.45
N ASP A 88 4.68 -6.37 -7.56
CA ASP A 88 5.23 -5.29 -8.37
C ASP A 88 5.29 -4.00 -7.53
N VAL A 89 6.38 -3.24 -7.72
CA VAL A 89 6.67 -2.02 -6.96
C VAL A 89 6.61 -0.81 -7.90
N TYR A 90 5.83 0.17 -7.49
CA TYR A 90 5.62 1.40 -8.25
C TYR A 90 5.97 2.63 -7.41
N GLU A 91 6.58 3.60 -8.07
CA GLU A 91 6.68 4.96 -7.58
C GLU A 91 5.45 5.75 -8.05
N ILE A 92 4.67 6.27 -7.11
CA ILE A 92 3.54 7.16 -7.37
C ILE A 92 4.02 8.61 -7.26
N ILE A 93 3.88 9.33 -8.36
CA ILE A 93 4.13 10.77 -8.47
C ILE A 93 2.79 11.47 -8.62
N VAL A 94 2.32 12.08 -7.54
CA VAL A 94 1.11 12.93 -7.54
C VAL A 94 1.53 14.38 -7.79
N SER A 95 1.06 14.93 -8.89
CA SER A 95 1.16 16.34 -9.28
C SER A 95 -0.22 16.98 -9.23
N LYS A 96 -0.31 18.32 -9.28
CA LYS A 96 -1.58 19.07 -9.17
C LYS A 96 -2.73 18.49 -10.00
N ASN A 97 -2.47 18.06 -11.24
CA ASN A 97 -3.48 17.55 -12.17
C ASN A 97 -3.12 16.19 -12.78
N LYS A 98 -2.16 15.45 -12.20
CA LYS A 98 -1.67 14.20 -12.80
C LYS A 98 -1.20 13.24 -11.71
N VAL A 99 -1.58 11.98 -11.82
CA VAL A 99 -0.96 10.88 -11.08
C VAL A 99 -0.17 10.04 -12.09
N GLU A 100 1.10 9.83 -11.83
CA GLU A 100 1.97 9.00 -12.67
C GLU A 100 2.51 7.82 -11.87
N PHE A 101 2.50 6.65 -12.50
CA PHE A 101 3.02 5.41 -11.96
C PHE A 101 4.29 5.04 -12.72
N LYS A 102 5.42 4.94 -12.01
CA LYS A 102 6.69 4.47 -12.58
C LYS A 102 7.07 3.15 -11.94
N GLU A 103 7.26 2.11 -12.75
CA GLU A 103 7.77 0.83 -12.26
C GLU A 103 9.22 1.02 -11.75
N THR A 104 9.49 0.60 -10.52
CA THR A 104 10.79 0.88 -9.86
C THR A 104 11.79 -0.27 -10.00
N ILE A 105 11.33 -1.46 -10.38
CA ILE A 105 12.18 -2.63 -10.62
C ILE A 105 11.64 -3.33 -11.87
N PRO A 106 12.37 -3.31 -13.01
CA PRO A 106 11.95 -4.04 -14.19
C PRO A 106 11.97 -5.54 -13.88
N LYS A 107 10.92 -6.25 -14.31
CA LYS A 107 10.88 -7.71 -14.30
C LYS A 107 12.12 -8.22 -15.04
N THR A 108 13.01 -8.93 -14.35
CA THR A 108 14.05 -9.71 -15.01
C THR A 108 13.34 -10.71 -15.93
N ALA A 109 13.63 -10.60 -17.23
CA ALA A 109 13.13 -11.50 -18.27
C ALA A 109 13.62 -12.94 -18.06
#